data_AF-V4JNE7-F1
#
_entry.id   AF-V4JNE7-F1
#
_cell.length_a   1.000
_cell.length_b   1.000
_cell.length_c   1.000
_cell.angle_alpha   90.00
_cell.angle_beta   90.00
_cell.angle_gamma   90.00
#
_symmetry.space_group_name_H-M   'P 1'
#
loop_
_entity.id
_entity.type
_entity.pdbx_description
1 polymer ?
#
loop_
_entity_poly.entity_id
_entity_poly.type
_entity_poly.pdbx_seq_one_letter_code
_entity_poly.pdbx_strand_id
1 'polypeptide(L)'
;MYCPNCDAEQADGNTTCKRCGIVFEKYWEYHLRPDESADKAPAAPGTQHRHSSNARMRTETHTAMRELFLPAVTGANPLHTWAKAALLAALILWGLSLIGSSVASNAAGESFLHLINLPFHEAGHVIFRPFGEFVTSLGGTLGQLLMPLIAMLVLLLQTRDPFGASVALWWLGENFLDIAPYINDARAGVLPLVGGNFGHSSPYGFHDWEYLLTETGLLHLDHSLALASHLLGSLIMLLAMAWGALLVYRDFTAAR
;
A
#
# COMPACT_ATOMS: atom_id res chain seq x y z
N MET A 1 14.03 -30.36 -50.31
CA MET A 1 14.10 -30.44 -48.84
C MET A 1 12.97 -31.29 -48.29
N TYR A 2 13.25 -32.11 -47.27
CA TYR A 2 12.24 -32.88 -46.54
C TYR A 2 11.71 -32.08 -45.34
N CYS A 3 10.40 -32.15 -45.10
CA CYS A 3 9.80 -31.49 -43.95
C CYS A 3 10.06 -32.28 -42.65
N PRO A 4 10.70 -31.71 -41.61
CA PRO A 4 11.06 -32.44 -40.40
C PRO A 4 9.85 -32.88 -39.55
N ASN A 5 8.66 -32.31 -39.79
CA ASN A 5 7.46 -32.65 -39.02
C ASN A 5 6.57 -33.71 -39.70
N CYS A 6 6.56 -33.81 -41.04
CA CYS A 6 5.66 -34.72 -41.75
C CYS A 6 6.32 -35.48 -42.91
N ASP A 7 7.64 -35.35 -43.05
CA ASP A 7 8.51 -36.03 -44.00
C ASP A 7 8.13 -35.86 -45.49
N ALA A 8 7.36 -34.82 -45.80
CA ALA A 8 6.99 -34.50 -47.17
C ALA A 8 8.17 -33.90 -47.93
N GLU A 9 8.47 -34.43 -49.12
CA GLU A 9 9.44 -33.87 -50.06
C GLU A 9 8.89 -32.58 -50.71
N GLN A 10 9.70 -31.52 -50.70
CA GLN A 10 9.34 -30.20 -51.24
C GLN A 10 10.54 -29.53 -51.91
N ALA A 11 10.25 -28.58 -52.81
CA ALA A 11 11.28 -27.77 -53.47
C ALA A 11 12.12 -26.97 -52.46
N ASP A 12 13.43 -26.90 -52.72
CA ASP A 12 14.38 -26.11 -51.93
C ASP A 12 14.10 -24.62 -52.13
N GLY A 13 13.56 -23.95 -51.12
CA GLY A 13 13.17 -22.54 -51.16
C GLY A 13 11.79 -22.21 -50.56
N ASN A 14 10.98 -23.22 -50.21
CA ASN A 14 9.74 -22.97 -49.47
C ASN A 14 10.06 -22.53 -48.03
N THR A 15 9.44 -21.43 -47.58
CA THR A 15 9.51 -20.96 -46.18
C THR A 15 8.53 -21.71 -45.25
N THR A 16 7.46 -22.26 -45.83
CA THR A 16 6.41 -23.00 -45.13
C THR A 16 6.12 -24.33 -45.82
N CYS A 17 5.93 -25.39 -45.04
CA CYS A 17 5.56 -26.70 -45.55
C CYS A 17 4.15 -26.69 -46.15
N LYS A 18 4.01 -27.00 -47.44
CA LYS A 18 2.71 -27.04 -48.13
C LYS A 18 1.74 -28.13 -47.66
N ARG A 19 2.20 -29.09 -46.85
CA ARG A 19 1.39 -30.24 -46.37
C ARG A 19 0.87 -30.04 -44.96
N CYS A 20 1.75 -29.69 -44.02
CA CYS A 20 1.38 -29.55 -42.61
C CYS A 20 1.47 -28.11 -42.09
N GLY A 21 1.85 -27.14 -42.93
CA GLY A 21 1.82 -25.72 -42.60
C GLY A 21 2.91 -25.22 -41.65
N ILE A 22 3.92 -26.03 -41.33
CA ILE A 22 5.02 -25.58 -40.46
C ILE A 22 5.87 -24.53 -41.17
N VAL A 23 6.32 -23.50 -40.45
CA VAL A 23 7.29 -22.52 -40.94
C VAL A 23 8.69 -23.01 -40.57
N PHE A 24 9.56 -23.26 -41.54
CA PHE A 24 10.84 -23.94 -41.31
C PHE A 24 11.78 -23.11 -40.43
N GLU A 25 11.86 -21.80 -40.63
CA GLU A 25 12.70 -20.91 -39.82
C GLU A 25 12.33 -20.98 -38.33
N LYS A 26 11.03 -20.91 -38.02
CA LYS A 26 10.52 -21.02 -36.66
C LYS A 26 10.70 -22.43 -36.07
N TYR A 27 10.57 -23.47 -36.90
CA TYR A 27 10.79 -24.85 -36.44
C TYR A 27 12.24 -25.06 -35.97
N TRP A 28 13.22 -24.51 -36.69
CA TRP A 28 14.64 -24.62 -36.34
C TRP A 28 15.10 -23.70 -35.20
N GLU A 29 14.30 -22.71 -34.80
CA GLU A 29 14.56 -21.91 -33.59
C GLU A 29 14.44 -22.75 -32.31
N TYR A 30 13.55 -23.75 -32.31
CA TYR A 30 13.25 -24.59 -31.15
C TYR A 30 13.80 -26.02 -31.26
N HIS A 31 14.23 -26.43 -32.46
CA HIS A 31 14.75 -27.77 -32.70
C HIS A 31 16.12 -27.65 -33.37
N LEU A 32 17.14 -28.24 -32.72
CA LEU A 32 18.51 -28.29 -33.24
C LEU A 32 18.49 -28.94 -34.62
N ARG A 33 19.20 -28.32 -35.57
CA ARG A 33 19.37 -28.93 -36.87
C ARG A 33 20.22 -30.21 -36.72
N PRO A 34 19.96 -31.26 -37.52
CA PRO A 34 20.70 -32.51 -37.41
C PRO A 34 22.22 -32.34 -37.53
N ASP A 35 22.70 -31.33 -38.27
CA ASP A 35 24.12 -30.99 -38.45
C ASP A 35 24.77 -30.35 -37.21
N GLU A 36 24.01 -29.65 -36.37
CA GLU A 36 24.49 -29.05 -35.11
C GLU A 36 24.58 -30.06 -33.95
N SER A 37 23.99 -31.26 -34.11
CA SER A 37 23.93 -32.28 -33.05
C SER A 37 25.18 -33.16 -32.92
N ALA A 38 26.12 -33.08 -33.88
CA ALA A 38 27.32 -33.93 -33.89
C ALA A 38 28.45 -33.44 -32.95
N ASP A 39 28.46 -32.15 -32.56
CA ASP A 39 29.57 -31.55 -31.80
C ASP A 39 29.33 -31.38 -30.29
N LYS A 40 28.22 -31.88 -29.75
CA LYS A 40 27.95 -31.81 -28.30
C LYS A 40 27.54 -33.15 -27.74
N ALA A 41 28.53 -33.98 -27.44
CA ALA A 41 28.37 -35.06 -26.47
C ALA A 41 27.91 -34.47 -25.12
N PRO A 42 26.85 -34.98 -24.46
CA PRO A 42 26.42 -34.46 -23.18
C PRO A 42 27.38 -34.90 -22.08
N ALA A 43 28.03 -33.93 -21.44
CA ALA A 43 28.58 -34.12 -20.11
C ALA A 43 27.43 -34.36 -19.11
N ALA A 44 27.66 -35.27 -18.16
CA ALA A 44 26.75 -35.72 -17.12
C ALA A 44 25.92 -34.60 -16.43
N PRO A 45 24.72 -34.89 -15.90
CA PRO A 45 23.86 -33.88 -15.32
C PRO A 45 24.44 -33.36 -14.00
N GLY A 46 25.13 -32.23 -14.08
CA GLY A 46 25.50 -31.41 -12.94
C GLY A 46 24.27 -30.76 -12.34
N THR A 47 23.93 -31.17 -11.12
CA THR A 47 22.98 -30.54 -10.21
C THR A 47 23.38 -29.10 -9.86
N GLN A 48 23.12 -28.11 -10.72
CA GLN A 48 23.37 -26.69 -10.40
C GLN A 48 22.25 -25.69 -10.74
N HIS A 49 21.17 -26.07 -11.42
CA HIS A 49 20.21 -25.07 -11.92
C HIS A 49 19.05 -24.68 -10.98
N ARG A 50 18.89 -25.30 -9.82
CA ARG A 50 17.73 -25.00 -8.93
C ARG A 50 17.98 -23.89 -7.89
N HIS A 51 19.25 -23.57 -7.59
CA HIS A 51 19.59 -22.49 -6.65
C HIS A 51 19.77 -21.12 -7.31
N SER A 52 20.13 -21.08 -8.61
CA SER A 52 20.39 -19.83 -9.35
C SER A 52 19.11 -19.06 -9.69
N SER A 53 18.01 -19.72 -10.04
CA SER A 53 16.73 -19.07 -10.38
C SER A 53 16.14 -18.33 -9.19
N ASN A 54 16.18 -18.94 -8.00
CA ASN A 54 15.69 -18.33 -6.77
C ASN A 54 16.57 -17.16 -6.33
N ALA A 55 17.89 -17.25 -6.50
CA ALA A 55 18.80 -16.15 -6.19
C ALA A 55 18.55 -14.95 -7.13
N ARG A 56 18.44 -15.18 -8.44
CA ARG A 56 18.19 -14.14 -9.43
C ARG A 56 16.83 -13.46 -9.27
N MET A 57 15.77 -14.23 -9.07
CA MET A 57 14.41 -13.71 -8.85
C MET A 57 14.33 -12.86 -7.57
N ARG A 58 15.02 -13.28 -6.50
CA ARG A 58 15.10 -12.53 -5.25
C ARG A 58 15.87 -11.21 -5.44
N THR A 59 16.98 -11.22 -6.19
CA THR A 59 17.73 -10.00 -6.52
C THR A 59 16.91 -9.01 -7.36
N GLU A 60 16.21 -9.48 -8.39
CA GLU A 60 15.36 -8.62 -9.24
C GLU A 60 14.20 -7.99 -8.45
N THR A 61 13.56 -8.75 -7.56
CA THR A 61 12.46 -8.26 -6.70
C THR A 61 12.95 -7.22 -5.70
N HIS A 62 14.10 -7.46 -5.06
CA HIS A 62 14.70 -6.50 -4.11
C HIS A 62 15.07 -5.18 -4.79
N THR A 63 15.58 -5.23 -6.02
CA THR A 63 15.89 -4.02 -6.81
C THR A 63 14.62 -3.26 -7.15
N ALA A 64 13.57 -3.93 -7.62
CA ALA A 64 12.30 -3.29 -7.95
C ALA A 64 11.62 -2.63 -6.73
N MET A 65 11.62 -3.30 -5.57
CA MET A 65 11.10 -2.72 -4.33
C MET A 65 11.93 -1.51 -3.89
N ARG A 66 13.26 -1.60 -3.96
CA ARG A 66 14.13 -0.48 -3.60
C ARG A 66 13.88 0.73 -4.50
N GLU A 67 13.74 0.54 -5.80
CA GLU A 67 13.42 1.63 -6.73
C GLU A 67 12.04 2.24 -6.46
N LEU A 68 11.07 1.43 -6.03
CA LEU A 68 9.73 1.91 -5.70
C LEU A 68 9.73 2.81 -4.45
N PHE A 69 10.37 2.37 -3.36
CA PHE A 69 10.36 3.09 -2.08
C PHE A 69 11.44 4.17 -1.98
N LEU A 70 12.54 4.00 -2.72
CA LEU A 70 13.75 4.83 -2.65
C LEU A 70 14.36 5.02 -4.06
N PRO A 71 13.64 5.68 -4.97
CA PRO A 71 14.07 5.86 -6.35
C PRO A 71 15.41 6.58 -6.46
N ALA A 72 16.10 6.35 -7.57
CA ALA A 72 17.28 7.13 -7.91
C ALA A 72 16.93 8.62 -8.04
N VAL A 73 17.74 9.49 -7.42
CA VAL A 73 17.54 10.94 -7.49
C VAL A 73 18.06 11.42 -8.85
N THR A 74 17.17 11.92 -9.71
CA THR A 74 17.54 12.48 -11.01
C THR A 74 17.18 13.96 -11.06
N GLY A 75 18.18 14.85 -11.14
CA GLY A 75 17.97 16.28 -11.38
C GLY A 75 17.18 17.00 -10.29
N ALA A 76 17.60 16.88 -9.02
CA ALA A 76 16.91 17.50 -7.89
C ALA A 76 16.90 19.04 -8.01
N ASN A 77 15.71 19.62 -8.20
CA ASN A 77 15.51 21.06 -8.10
C ASN A 77 15.61 21.50 -6.63
N PRO A 78 16.55 22.40 -6.26
CA PRO A 78 16.74 22.82 -4.88
C PRO A 78 15.46 23.34 -4.22
N LEU A 79 14.63 24.08 -4.94
CA LEU A 79 13.37 24.61 -4.42
C LEU A 79 12.42 23.48 -4.02
N HIS A 80 12.34 22.41 -4.84
CA HIS A 80 11.49 21.26 -4.57
C HIS A 80 11.98 20.48 -3.36
N THR A 81 13.29 20.27 -3.23
CA THR A 81 13.89 19.60 -2.06
C THR A 81 13.63 20.37 -0.77
N TRP A 82 13.80 21.70 -0.80
CA TRP A 82 13.50 22.56 0.35
C TRP A 82 12.00 22.58 0.70
N ALA A 83 11.11 22.57 -0.30
CA ALA A 83 9.67 22.47 -0.05
C ALA A 83 9.28 21.15 0.63
N LYS A 84 9.83 20.01 0.17
CA LYS A 84 9.65 18.72 0.85
C LYS A 84 10.17 18.76 2.29
N ALA A 85 11.36 19.31 2.50
CA ALA A 85 11.97 19.42 3.83
C ALA A 85 11.12 20.28 4.79
N ALA A 86 10.59 21.41 4.31
CA ALA A 86 9.72 22.28 5.08
C ALA A 86 8.40 21.59 5.44
N LEU A 87 7.77 20.90 4.48
CA LEU A 87 6.55 20.12 4.73
C LEU A 87 6.82 19.00 5.75
N LEU A 88 7.90 18.24 5.57
CA LEU A 88 8.28 17.19 6.51
C LEU A 88 8.52 17.73 7.91
N ALA A 89 9.21 18.86 8.06
CA ALA A 89 9.43 19.49 9.36
C ALA A 89 8.10 19.87 10.02
N ALA A 90 7.15 20.44 9.28
CA ALA A 90 5.81 20.74 9.77
C ALA A 90 5.07 19.46 10.22
N LEU A 91 5.11 18.40 9.43
CA LEU A 91 4.47 17.10 9.76
C LEU A 91 5.12 16.41 10.96
N ILE A 92 6.44 16.54 11.15
CA ILE A 92 7.13 16.03 12.33
C ILE A 92 6.68 16.79 13.57
N LEU A 93 6.74 18.13 13.55
CA LEU A 93 6.34 18.93 14.70
C LEU A 93 4.88 18.69 15.09
N TRP A 94 3.99 18.71 14.10
CA TRP A 94 2.58 18.47 14.34
C TRP A 94 2.30 17.03 14.76
N GLY A 95 2.87 16.04 14.08
CA GLY A 95 2.66 14.64 14.42
C GLY A 95 3.21 14.27 15.80
N LEU A 96 4.37 14.79 16.20
CA LEU A 96 4.89 14.58 17.56
C LEU A 96 3.99 15.24 18.63
N SER A 97 3.41 16.41 18.33
CA SER A 97 2.42 17.05 19.20
C SER A 97 1.17 16.18 19.38
N LEU A 98 0.66 15.57 18.30
CA LEU A 98 -0.49 14.66 18.37
C LEU A 98 -0.15 13.37 19.11
N ILE A 99 0.99 12.74 18.81
CA ILE A 99 1.46 11.50 19.46
C ILE A 99 1.62 11.70 20.98
N GLY A 100 2.16 12.84 21.39
CA GLY A 100 2.35 13.18 22.80
C GLY A 100 1.08 13.58 23.55
N SER A 101 -0.03 13.80 22.83
CA SER A 101 -1.33 14.10 23.43
C SER A 101 -1.98 12.82 23.95
N SER A 102 -2.77 12.94 25.02
CA SER A 102 -3.49 11.79 25.57
C SER A 102 -4.75 11.51 24.75
N VAL A 103 -5.19 10.26 24.72
CA VAL A 103 -6.48 9.88 24.09
C VAL A 103 -7.63 10.72 24.66
N ALA A 104 -7.62 10.99 25.96
CA ALA A 104 -8.66 11.76 26.63
C ALA A 104 -8.70 13.24 26.21
N SER A 105 -7.60 13.82 25.72
CA SER A 105 -7.59 15.23 25.30
C SER A 105 -8.21 15.46 23.93
N ASN A 106 -8.56 14.39 23.20
CA ASN A 106 -9.16 14.46 21.87
C ASN A 106 -8.40 15.35 20.87
N ALA A 107 -7.06 15.45 20.99
CA ALA A 107 -6.29 16.44 20.25
C ALA A 107 -6.36 16.25 18.72
N ALA A 108 -6.46 15.00 18.25
CA ALA A 108 -6.64 14.70 16.83
C ALA A 108 -8.08 15.01 16.36
N GLY A 109 -9.09 14.64 17.15
CA GLY A 109 -10.51 14.95 16.87
C GLY A 109 -10.88 16.43 16.92
N GLU A 110 -10.13 17.24 17.67
CA GLU A 110 -10.25 18.71 17.67
C GLU A 110 -9.41 19.39 16.58
N SER A 111 -8.59 18.64 15.85
CA SER A 111 -7.74 19.19 14.80
C SER A 111 -8.53 19.48 13.52
N PHE A 112 -7.97 20.33 12.65
CA PHE A 112 -8.58 20.58 11.35
C PHE A 112 -8.64 19.32 10.46
N LEU A 113 -7.78 18.34 10.71
CA LEU A 113 -7.68 17.13 9.90
C LEU A 113 -8.88 16.21 10.15
N HIS A 114 -9.44 16.21 11.37
CA HIS A 114 -10.70 15.55 11.68
C HIS A 114 -11.83 15.99 10.73
N LEU A 115 -11.92 17.29 10.43
CA LEU A 115 -12.91 17.84 9.49
C LEU A 115 -12.72 17.33 8.06
N ILE A 116 -11.50 16.95 7.69
CA ILE A 116 -11.18 16.34 6.39
C ILE A 116 -11.49 14.84 6.41
N ASN A 117 -11.29 14.17 7.54
CA ASN A 117 -11.57 12.74 7.72
C ASN A 117 -13.09 12.47 7.70
N LEU A 118 -13.88 13.38 8.27
CA LEU A 118 -15.30 13.21 8.50
C LEU A 118 -16.14 12.87 7.25
N PRO A 119 -15.99 13.55 6.08
CA PRO A 119 -16.72 13.16 4.87
C PRO A 119 -16.42 11.73 4.42
N PHE A 120 -15.21 11.23 4.65
CA PHE A 120 -14.85 9.84 4.32
C PHE A 120 -15.44 8.85 5.32
N HIS A 121 -15.57 9.23 6.59
CA HIS A 121 -16.33 8.46 7.58
C HIS A 121 -17.80 8.34 7.17
N GLU A 122 -18.48 9.46 6.92
CA GLU A 122 -19.89 9.45 6.52
C GLU A 122 -20.13 8.70 5.20
N ALA A 123 -19.26 8.89 4.21
CA ALA A 123 -19.31 8.14 2.96
C ALA A 123 -19.12 6.63 3.19
N GLY A 124 -18.27 6.27 4.16
CA GLY A 124 -18.06 4.89 4.59
C GLY A 124 -19.36 4.21 4.99
N HIS A 125 -20.17 4.82 5.86
CA HIS A 125 -21.49 4.29 6.21
C HIS A 125 -22.36 4.04 4.97
N VAL A 126 -22.41 4.98 4.03
CA VAL A 126 -23.22 4.86 2.81
C VAL A 126 -22.72 3.72 1.91
N ILE A 127 -21.41 3.62 1.70
CA ILE A 127 -20.78 2.62 0.84
C ILE A 127 -20.98 1.21 1.41
N PHE A 128 -20.83 1.05 2.71
CA PHE A 128 -20.90 -0.25 3.38
C PHE A 128 -22.32 -0.66 3.81
N ARG A 129 -23.31 0.22 3.63
CA ARG A 129 -24.73 -0.04 3.92
C ARG A 129 -25.27 -1.37 3.39
N PRO A 130 -24.96 -1.80 2.15
CA PRO A 130 -25.50 -3.05 1.61
C PRO A 130 -25.06 -4.32 2.35
N PHE A 131 -24.06 -4.25 3.22
CA PHE A 131 -23.47 -5.40 3.92
C PHE A 131 -24.04 -5.61 5.34
N GLY A 132 -25.12 -4.90 5.71
CA GLY A 132 -25.79 -5.02 7.00
C GLY A 132 -25.30 -4.02 8.04
N GLU A 133 -26.03 -3.89 9.16
CA GLU A 133 -25.84 -2.82 10.15
C GLU A 133 -24.45 -2.83 10.78
N PHE A 134 -23.94 -4.00 11.18
CA PHE A 134 -22.57 -4.16 11.70
C PHE A 134 -21.51 -3.59 10.75
N VAL A 135 -21.56 -3.99 9.48
CA VAL A 135 -20.59 -3.53 8.47
C VAL A 135 -20.83 -2.07 8.08
N THR A 136 -22.08 -1.60 8.16
CA THR A 136 -22.42 -0.18 7.95
C THR A 136 -21.75 0.69 9.00
N SER A 137 -21.89 0.36 10.28
CA SER A 137 -21.29 1.12 11.39
C SER A 137 -19.76 1.04 11.36
N LEU A 138 -19.19 -0.15 11.14
CA LEU A 138 -17.74 -0.30 10.90
C LEU A 138 -17.28 0.48 9.66
N GLY A 139 -18.18 0.62 8.69
CA GLY A 139 -17.97 1.29 7.42
C GLY A 139 -17.48 2.72 7.57
N GLY A 140 -17.91 3.44 8.62
CA GLY A 140 -17.44 4.78 8.88
C GLY A 140 -15.92 4.84 9.07
N THR A 141 -15.44 4.14 10.10
CA THR A 141 -14.00 4.00 10.36
C THR A 141 -13.24 3.40 9.17
N LEU A 142 -13.83 2.44 8.44
CA LEU A 142 -13.19 1.88 7.24
C LEU A 142 -13.04 2.92 6.13
N GLY A 143 -14.05 3.73 5.85
CA GLY A 143 -14.00 4.78 4.84
C GLY A 143 -12.92 5.82 5.17
N GLN A 144 -12.89 6.24 6.44
CA GLN A 144 -11.89 7.13 6.99
C GLN A 144 -10.45 6.60 6.81
N LEU A 145 -10.20 5.31 7.05
CA LEU A 145 -8.88 4.68 6.88
C LEU A 145 -8.53 4.36 5.41
N LEU A 146 -9.52 4.00 4.60
CA LEU A 146 -9.29 3.60 3.21
C LEU A 146 -8.82 4.78 2.35
N MET A 147 -9.33 5.98 2.57
CA MET A 147 -8.96 7.14 1.76
C MET A 147 -7.45 7.46 1.80
N PRO A 148 -6.82 7.69 2.96
CA PRO A 148 -5.37 7.92 3.01
C PRO A 148 -4.58 6.71 2.52
N LEU A 149 -5.06 5.48 2.74
CA LEU A 149 -4.42 4.27 2.20
C LEU A 149 -4.44 4.25 0.66
N ILE A 150 -5.57 4.57 0.04
CA ILE A 150 -5.70 4.67 -1.41
C ILE A 150 -4.78 5.78 -1.93
N ALA A 151 -4.77 6.94 -1.29
CA ALA A 151 -3.88 8.04 -1.67
C ALA A 151 -2.41 7.62 -1.62
N MET A 152 -1.99 6.92 -0.55
CA MET A 152 -0.64 6.36 -0.41
C MET A 152 -0.32 5.39 -1.56
N LEU A 153 -1.21 4.45 -1.86
CA LEU A 153 -0.99 3.45 -2.90
C LEU A 153 -0.95 4.07 -4.30
N VAL A 154 -1.82 5.03 -4.60
CA VAL A 154 -1.82 5.75 -5.88
C VAL A 154 -0.52 6.55 -6.04
N LEU A 155 -0.11 7.29 -5.00
CA LEU A 155 1.11 8.08 -5.03
C LEU A 155 2.35 7.18 -5.20
N LEU A 156 2.40 6.06 -4.50
CA LEU A 156 3.54 5.15 -4.59
C LEU A 156 3.59 4.39 -5.92
N LEU A 157 2.49 3.78 -6.34
CA LEU A 157 2.46 2.81 -7.44
C LEU A 157 2.27 3.47 -8.81
N GLN A 158 1.39 4.48 -8.89
CA GLN A 158 0.99 5.09 -10.15
C GLN A 158 1.79 6.35 -10.44
N THR A 159 1.87 7.30 -9.51
CA THR A 159 2.59 8.56 -9.73
C THR A 159 4.08 8.45 -9.46
N ARG A 160 4.52 7.36 -8.81
CA ARG A 160 5.93 7.12 -8.41
C ARG A 160 6.48 8.26 -7.54
N ASP A 161 5.64 8.78 -6.65
CA ASP A 161 5.99 9.78 -5.65
C ASP A 161 6.03 9.15 -4.25
N PRO A 162 7.17 8.59 -3.83
CA PRO A 162 7.32 7.99 -2.50
C PRO A 162 7.27 9.04 -1.38
N PHE A 163 7.60 10.30 -1.65
CA PHE A 163 7.50 11.35 -0.63
C PHE A 163 6.03 11.68 -0.36
N GLY A 164 5.23 11.91 -1.41
CA GLY A 164 3.78 12.05 -1.28
C GLY A 164 3.13 10.83 -0.62
N ALA A 165 3.58 9.62 -0.98
CA ALA A 165 3.11 8.40 -0.31
C ALA A 165 3.45 8.38 1.19
N SER A 166 4.64 8.85 1.60
CA SER A 166 4.97 8.97 3.02
C SER A 166 4.07 9.98 3.75
N VAL A 167 3.67 11.06 3.10
CA VAL A 167 2.70 12.03 3.66
C VAL A 167 1.31 11.39 3.82
N ALA A 168 0.86 10.62 2.83
CA ALA A 168 -0.40 9.90 2.93
C ALA A 168 -0.37 8.79 4.00
N LEU A 169 0.77 8.14 4.20
CA LEU A 169 0.97 7.18 5.31
C LEU A 169 0.94 7.89 6.67
N TRP A 170 1.50 9.09 6.78
CA TRP A 170 1.37 9.92 7.98
C TRP A 170 -0.09 10.25 8.27
N TRP A 171 -0.86 10.62 7.24
CA TRP A 171 -2.30 10.86 7.36
C TRP A 171 -3.06 9.60 7.80
N LEU A 172 -2.73 8.43 7.24
CA LEU A 172 -3.29 7.15 7.70
C LEU A 172 -3.02 6.92 9.19
N GLY A 173 -1.79 7.17 9.66
CA GLY A 173 -1.44 7.03 11.07
C GLY A 173 -2.20 8.03 11.97
N GLU A 174 -2.38 9.26 11.51
CA GLU A 174 -3.16 10.28 12.22
C GLU A 174 -4.62 9.87 12.41
N ASN A 175 -5.23 9.21 11.42
CA ASN A 175 -6.60 8.71 11.54
C ASN A 175 -6.77 7.74 12.72
N PHE A 176 -5.77 6.90 13.02
CA PHE A 176 -5.83 6.03 14.20
C PHE A 176 -5.79 6.80 15.53
N LEU A 177 -5.12 7.96 15.58
CA LEU A 177 -5.16 8.87 16.73
C LEU A 177 -6.51 9.60 16.79
N ASP A 178 -7.06 9.98 15.65
CA ASP A 178 -8.38 10.63 15.52
C ASP A 178 -9.54 9.73 15.98
N ILE A 179 -9.47 8.44 15.63
CA ILE A 179 -10.48 7.44 15.99
C ILE A 179 -10.34 6.99 17.46
N ALA A 180 -9.15 7.10 18.07
CA ALA A 180 -8.91 6.57 19.42
C ALA A 180 -9.83 7.18 20.51
N PRO A 181 -10.03 8.51 20.61
CA PRO A 181 -11.00 9.11 21.53
C PRO A 181 -12.42 8.60 21.30
N TYR A 182 -12.83 8.39 20.06
CA TYR A 182 -14.15 7.87 19.70
C TYR A 182 -14.33 6.41 20.15
N ILE A 183 -13.31 5.56 20.01
CA ILE A 183 -13.30 4.21 20.62
C ILE A 183 -13.40 4.33 22.15
N ASN A 184 -12.62 5.23 22.74
CA ASN A 184 -12.52 5.40 24.19
C ASN A 184 -13.85 5.86 24.82
N ASP A 185 -14.68 6.55 24.05
CA ASP A 185 -15.99 7.05 24.46
C ASP A 185 -17.10 6.03 24.30
N ALA A 186 -16.86 4.85 23.70
CA ALA A 186 -17.90 3.87 23.35
C ALA A 186 -18.87 3.51 24.50
N ARG A 187 -18.42 3.48 25.76
CA ARG A 187 -19.31 3.27 26.93
C ARG A 187 -19.92 4.54 27.50
N ALA A 188 -19.21 5.66 27.42
CA ALA A 188 -19.62 6.91 28.05
C ALA A 188 -20.57 7.70 27.13
N GLY A 189 -20.30 7.72 25.83
CA GLY A 189 -21.09 8.36 24.79
C GLY A 189 -21.20 9.87 24.95
N VAL A 190 -20.21 10.52 25.58
CA VAL A 190 -20.23 11.95 25.92
C VAL A 190 -19.51 12.83 24.90
N LEU A 191 -18.81 12.25 23.92
CA LEU A 191 -18.25 13.02 22.82
C LEU A 191 -19.39 13.54 21.91
N PRO A 192 -19.35 14.83 21.52
CA PRO A 192 -20.26 15.35 20.52
C PRO A 192 -20.05 14.63 19.19
N LEU A 193 -21.12 14.04 18.66
CA LEU A 193 -21.15 13.39 17.36
C LEU A 193 -21.47 14.42 16.26
N VAL A 194 -21.31 13.98 15.01
CA VAL A 194 -21.71 14.77 13.84
C VAL A 194 -23.19 15.14 13.96
N GLY A 195 -23.48 16.43 13.77
CA GLY A 195 -24.83 16.97 13.94
C GLY A 195 -25.19 17.39 15.37
N GLY A 196 -24.27 17.29 16.33
CA GLY A 196 -24.43 17.81 17.70
C GLY A 196 -25.14 16.87 18.67
N ASN A 197 -25.37 15.62 18.28
CA ASN A 197 -25.93 14.58 19.14
C ASN A 197 -24.85 13.98 20.05
N PHE A 198 -25.28 13.19 21.05
CA PHE A 198 -24.37 12.45 21.93
C PHE A 198 -24.78 10.98 21.94
N GLY A 199 -23.80 10.07 22.09
CA GLY A 199 -24.08 8.63 22.11
C GLY A 199 -25.05 8.25 23.24
N HIS A 200 -24.82 8.77 24.45
CA HIS A 200 -25.63 8.41 25.63
C HIS A 200 -27.08 8.94 25.61
N SER A 201 -27.41 9.88 24.72
CA SER A 201 -28.75 10.47 24.59
C SER A 201 -29.42 10.14 23.25
N SER A 202 -28.75 9.37 22.40
CA SER A 202 -29.25 8.92 21.11
C SER A 202 -29.73 7.46 21.20
N PRO A 203 -30.54 6.98 20.23
CA PRO A 203 -30.90 5.58 20.15
C PRO A 203 -29.67 4.67 20.03
N TYR A 204 -29.81 3.43 20.48
CA TYR A 204 -28.78 2.39 20.29
C TYR A 204 -28.37 2.27 18.81
N GLY A 205 -27.08 2.12 18.55
CA GLY A 205 -26.57 2.07 17.17
C GLY A 205 -26.19 3.42 16.58
N PHE A 206 -26.44 4.53 17.27
CA PHE A 206 -26.08 5.87 16.79
C PHE A 206 -24.60 6.21 17.01
N HIS A 207 -23.97 5.63 18.03
CA HIS A 207 -22.52 5.72 18.26
C HIS A 207 -21.86 4.44 17.76
N ASP A 208 -21.01 4.55 16.74
CA ASP A 208 -20.52 3.38 16.01
C ASP A 208 -19.75 2.40 16.90
N TRP A 209 -18.79 2.91 17.66
CA TRP A 209 -17.98 2.05 18.52
C TRP A 209 -18.73 1.50 19.74
N GLU A 210 -19.79 2.17 20.19
CA GLU A 210 -20.70 1.62 21.21
C GLU A 210 -21.39 0.37 20.66
N TYR A 211 -21.96 0.49 19.47
CA TYR A 211 -22.61 -0.60 18.76
C TYR A 211 -21.64 -1.76 18.45
N LEU A 212 -20.54 -1.47 17.76
CA LEU A 212 -19.56 -2.49 17.34
C LEU A 212 -18.99 -3.27 18.52
N LEU A 213 -18.63 -2.59 19.60
CA LEU A 213 -18.06 -3.25 20.77
C LEU A 213 -19.12 -3.98 21.60
N THR A 214 -20.36 -3.52 21.59
CA THR A 214 -21.49 -4.23 22.21
C THR A 214 -21.78 -5.54 21.47
N GLU A 215 -21.94 -5.48 20.15
CA GLU A 215 -22.25 -6.64 19.31
C GLU A 215 -21.13 -7.70 19.32
N THR A 216 -19.88 -7.28 19.52
CA THR A 216 -18.74 -8.20 19.65
C THR A 216 -18.48 -8.68 21.08
N GLY A 217 -19.19 -8.15 22.09
CA GLY A 217 -18.95 -8.43 23.50
C GLY A 217 -17.64 -7.84 24.05
N LEU A 218 -17.02 -6.91 23.33
CA LEU A 218 -15.73 -6.30 23.65
C LEU A 218 -15.85 -4.89 24.25
N LEU A 219 -17.07 -4.43 24.57
CA LEU A 219 -17.32 -3.09 25.11
C LEU A 219 -16.48 -2.73 26.34
N HIS A 220 -16.15 -3.72 27.18
CA HIS A 220 -15.30 -3.55 28.35
C HIS A 220 -13.82 -3.24 28.03
N LEU A 221 -13.40 -3.42 26.78
CA LEU A 221 -12.04 -3.17 26.29
C LEU A 221 -11.88 -1.83 25.56
N ASP A 222 -12.93 -1.01 25.44
CA ASP A 222 -12.92 0.31 24.80
C ASP A 222 -11.66 1.14 25.07
N HIS A 223 -11.26 1.33 26.33
CA HIS A 223 -10.04 2.09 26.69
C HIS A 223 -8.75 1.42 26.22
N SER A 224 -8.71 0.08 26.25
CA SER A 224 -7.53 -0.67 25.79
C SER A 224 -7.41 -0.66 24.26
N LEU A 225 -8.53 -0.76 23.56
CA LEU A 225 -8.60 -0.66 22.10
C LEU A 225 -8.30 0.76 21.63
N ALA A 226 -8.77 1.77 22.34
CA ALA A 226 -8.43 3.17 22.08
C ALA A 226 -6.92 3.41 22.22
N LEU A 227 -6.31 2.92 23.31
CA LEU A 227 -4.86 3.03 23.49
C LEU A 227 -4.10 2.25 22.40
N ALA A 228 -4.56 1.05 22.05
CA ALA A 228 -3.97 0.27 20.96
C ALA A 228 -4.03 1.03 19.62
N SER A 229 -5.16 1.68 19.31
CA SER A 229 -5.32 2.53 18.14
C SER A 229 -4.33 3.69 18.17
N HIS A 230 -4.27 4.43 19.28
CA HIS A 230 -3.33 5.56 19.44
C HIS A 230 -1.88 5.13 19.25
N LEU A 231 -1.47 4.00 19.85
CA LEU A 231 -0.11 3.47 19.73
C LEU A 231 0.21 3.00 18.31
N LEU A 232 -0.73 2.31 17.67
CA LEU A 232 -0.59 1.87 16.28
C LEU A 232 -0.45 3.05 15.33
N GLY A 233 -1.33 4.05 15.46
CA GLY A 233 -1.25 5.29 14.69
C GLY A 233 0.07 6.02 14.90
N SER A 234 0.51 6.12 16.16
CA SER A 234 1.79 6.73 16.52
C SER A 234 2.96 6.03 15.83
N LEU A 235 2.98 4.70 15.83
CA LEU A 235 4.01 3.92 15.14
C LEU A 235 3.98 4.17 13.62
N ILE A 236 2.79 4.18 13.00
CA ILE A 236 2.63 4.45 11.57
C ILE A 236 3.14 5.85 11.22
N MET A 237 2.79 6.87 12.02
CA MET A 237 3.25 8.25 11.82
C MET A 237 4.78 8.35 11.95
N LEU A 238 5.38 7.70 12.95
CA LEU A 238 6.84 7.70 13.12
C LEU A 238 7.55 7.02 11.94
N LEU A 239 7.01 5.90 11.43
CA LEU A 239 7.52 5.23 10.24
C LEU A 239 7.42 6.12 9.00
N ALA A 240 6.30 6.82 8.83
CA ALA A 240 6.08 7.78 7.75
C ALA A 240 7.09 8.94 7.80
N MET A 241 7.30 9.53 8.98
CA MET A 241 8.28 10.59 9.19
C MET A 241 9.71 10.11 8.90
N ALA A 242 10.08 8.92 9.38
CA ALA A 242 11.39 8.35 9.13
C ALA A 242 11.63 8.08 7.63
N TRP A 243 10.61 7.57 6.93
CA TRP A 243 10.68 7.36 5.48
C TRP A 243 10.79 8.68 4.71
N GLY A 244 9.97 9.67 5.03
CA GLY A 244 10.06 11.01 4.44
C GLY A 244 11.41 11.69 4.70
N ALA A 245 11.96 11.56 5.91
CA ALA A 245 13.27 12.08 6.29
C ALA A 245 14.40 11.43 5.49
N LEU A 246 14.35 10.12 5.30
CA LEU A 246 15.31 9.40 4.47
C LEU A 246 15.28 9.87 3.01
N LEU A 247 14.09 10.10 2.45
CA LEU A 247 13.91 10.62 1.08
C LEU A 247 14.49 12.03 0.94
N VAL A 248 14.13 12.94 1.84
CA VAL A 248 14.63 14.33 1.83
C VAL A 248 16.15 14.37 2.02
N TYR A 249 16.69 13.57 2.93
CA TYR A 249 18.13 13.45 3.14
C TYR A 249 18.85 13.03 1.86
N ARG A 250 18.33 12.01 1.16
CA ARG A 250 18.88 11.55 -0.12
C ARG A 250 18.85 12.63 -1.19
N ASP A 251 17.73 13.33 -1.33
CA ASP A 251 17.57 14.45 -2.26
C ASP A 251 18.63 15.55 -2.01
N PHE A 252 18.93 15.87 -0.74
CA PHE A 252 20.00 16.82 -0.39
C PHE A 252 21.41 16.28 -0.67
N THR A 253 21.67 15.00 -0.39
CA THR A 253 23.01 14.43 -0.65
C THR A 253 23.33 14.32 -2.13
N ALA A 254 22.32 14.10 -2.98
CA ALA A 254 22.49 14.02 -4.43
C ALA A 254 22.61 15.40 -5.10
N ALA A 255 22.19 16.47 -4.42
CA ALA A 255 22.28 17.85 -4.91
C ALA A 255 23.61 18.54 -4.54
N ARG A 256 24.46 17.89 -3.73
CA ARG A 256 25.82 18.34 -3.38
C ARG A 256 26.85 17.76 -4.33
#